data_AF-A0A2I2KKB1-F1
#
_entry.id   AF-A0A2I2KKB1-F1
#
_cell.length_a   1.000
_cell.length_b   1.000
_cell.length_c   1.000
_cell.angle_alpha   90.00
_cell.angle_beta   90.00
_cell.angle_gamma   90.00
#
_symmetry.space_group_name_H-M   'P 1'
#
loop_
_entity.id
_entity.type
_entity.pdbx_description
1 polymer ?
#
loop_
_entity_poly.entity_id
_entity_poly.type
_entity_poly.pdbx_seq_one_letter_code
_entity_poly.pdbx_strand_id
1 'polypeptide(L)'
;MWTRVRQALRGGRGRRGDGGPVDSTAWNPTGWWWCLDHERVENPPDAPGHRRLGPYESAEQAANWRSRLDDRNEQWDEDDRRWAGER
;
A
#
# COMPACT_ATOMS: atom_id res chain seq x y z
N MET A 1 -32.47 4.49 45.72
CA MET A 1 -32.64 3.89 44.37
C MET A 1 -31.45 4.33 43.50
N TRP A 2 -30.44 3.44 43.46
CA TRP A 2 -29.33 3.24 42.51
C TRP A 2 -28.64 4.40 41.75
N THR A 3 -27.35 4.51 42.05
CA THR A 3 -26.22 5.05 41.28
C THR A 3 -26.10 4.47 39.86
N ARG A 4 -25.74 5.29 38.86
CA ARG A 4 -24.68 4.94 37.89
C ARG A 4 -24.21 6.11 37.02
N VAL A 5 -22.94 6.43 37.20
CA VAL A 5 -22.05 7.10 36.23
C VAL A 5 -21.75 6.10 35.09
N ARG A 6 -21.81 6.53 33.83
CA ARG A 6 -21.15 5.86 32.69
C ARG A 6 -20.58 6.97 31.80
N GLN A 7 -19.28 7.23 31.94
CA GLN A 7 -18.20 6.76 31.07
C GLN A 7 -18.23 7.33 29.65
N ALA A 8 -17.09 7.97 29.35
CA ALA A 8 -16.64 8.45 28.06
C ALA A 8 -16.66 7.36 26.97
N LEU A 9 -16.94 7.79 25.75
CA LEU A 9 -16.42 7.12 24.56
C LEU A 9 -15.65 8.15 23.74
N ARG A 10 -14.32 8.13 23.94
CA ARG A 10 -13.36 8.63 22.96
C ARG A 10 -13.47 7.73 21.74
N GLY A 11 -14.21 8.17 20.73
CA GLY A 11 -14.15 7.59 19.39
C GLY A 11 -12.86 8.04 18.73
N GLY A 12 -11.80 7.23 18.88
CA GLY A 12 -10.58 7.39 18.09
C GLY A 12 -10.93 7.27 16.61
N ARG A 13 -10.79 8.37 15.87
CA ARG A 13 -10.78 8.33 14.40
C ARG A 13 -9.55 7.56 13.98
N GLY A 14 -9.71 6.25 13.74
CA GLY A 14 -8.76 5.46 12.97
C GLY A 14 -8.52 6.19 11.65
N ARG A 15 -7.26 6.54 11.38
CA ARG A 15 -6.86 7.07 10.08
C ARG A 15 -7.21 6.00 9.05
N ARG A 16 -8.27 6.24 8.29
CA ARG A 16 -8.48 5.56 7.01
C ARG A 16 -7.21 5.80 6.20
N GLY A 17 -6.51 4.73 5.82
CA GLY A 17 -5.44 4.81 4.85
C GLY A 17 -5.98 5.57 3.65
N ASP A 18 -5.37 6.71 3.37
CA ASP A 18 -5.69 7.50 2.20
C ASP A 18 -5.26 6.69 0.98
N GLY A 19 -6.21 5.97 0.41
CA GLY A 19 -6.14 5.65 -1.01
C GLY A 19 -6.11 6.99 -1.74
N GLY A 20 -4.91 7.47 -2.06
CA GLY A 20 -4.68 8.65 -2.88
C GLY A 20 -5.48 8.58 -4.19
N PRO A 21 -5.67 9.71 -4.87
CA PRO A 21 -6.47 9.75 -6.09
C PRO A 21 -5.95 8.72 -7.08
N VAL A 22 -6.80 7.76 -7.45
CA VAL A 22 -6.55 6.87 -8.59
C VAL A 22 -6.64 7.74 -9.83
N ASP A 23 -5.50 8.26 -10.27
CA ASP A 23 -5.42 9.11 -11.44
C ASP A 23 -5.86 8.34 -12.69
N SER A 24 -6.89 8.86 -13.36
CA SER A 24 -7.52 8.31 -14.56
C SER A 24 -6.62 8.32 -15.81
N THR A 25 -5.32 8.51 -15.63
CA THR A 25 -4.25 8.49 -16.64
C THR A 25 -3.91 7.07 -17.10
N ALA A 26 -4.72 6.06 -16.78
CA ALA A 26 -4.52 4.67 -17.18
C ALA A 26 -4.28 4.47 -18.69
N TRP A 27 -4.75 5.41 -19.54
CA TRP A 27 -4.47 5.46 -20.98
C TRP A 27 -3.16 6.14 -21.38
N ASN A 28 -2.68 7.11 -20.61
CA ASN A 28 -1.39 7.81 -20.80
C ASN A 28 -0.56 7.71 -19.51
N PRO A 29 0.02 6.54 -19.19
CA PRO A 29 0.64 6.30 -17.90
C PRO A 29 1.88 7.20 -17.68
N THR A 30 1.65 8.39 -17.13
CA THR A 30 2.70 9.27 -16.62
C THR A 30 3.16 8.74 -15.27
N GLY A 31 4.47 8.68 -15.05
CA GLY A 31 5.06 8.22 -13.79
C GLY A 31 6.09 7.11 -14.01
N TRP A 32 6.70 6.65 -12.93
CA TRP A 32 7.73 5.61 -12.98
C TRP A 32 7.12 4.24 -12.79
N TRP A 33 7.42 3.31 -13.68
CA TRP A 33 6.90 1.95 -13.64
C TRP A 33 8.03 0.94 -13.61
N TRP A 34 7.83 -0.18 -12.94
CA TRP A 34 8.73 -1.34 -13.07
C TRP A 34 8.11 -2.35 -14.04
N CYS A 35 8.83 -2.69 -15.10
CA CYS A 35 8.44 -3.73 -16.04
C CYS A 35 8.93 -5.10 -15.55
N LEU A 36 8.01 -6.06 -15.44
CA LEU A 36 8.32 -7.43 -15.00
C LEU A 36 8.96 -8.28 -16.12
N ASP A 37 8.74 -7.95 -17.40
CA ASP A 37 9.40 -8.63 -18.53
C ASP A 37 10.83 -8.15 -18.74
N HIS A 38 11.05 -6.82 -18.62
CA HIS A 38 12.33 -6.19 -18.91
C HIS A 38 13.22 -5.98 -17.69
N GLU A 39 12.67 -6.23 -16.50
CA GLU A 39 13.34 -6.05 -15.20
C GLU A 39 14.05 -4.70 -15.06
N ARG A 40 13.37 -3.63 -15.49
CA ARG A 40 13.88 -2.26 -15.42
C ARG A 40 12.76 -1.26 -15.16
N VAL A 41 13.18 -0.08 -14.73
CA VAL A 41 12.31 1.08 -14.60
C VAL A 41 12.04 1.68 -15.99
N GLU A 42 10.77 1.97 -16.29
CA GLU A 42 10.32 2.56 -17.54
C GLU A 42 9.39 3.76 -17.28
N ASN A 43 9.59 4.83 -18.08
CA ASN A 43 8.71 5.98 -18.15
C ASN A 43 8.81 6.60 -19.56
N PRO A 44 7.77 6.56 -20.40
CA PRO A 44 6.50 5.86 -20.18
C PRO A 44 6.68 4.32 -20.22
N PRO A 45 5.79 3.54 -19.59
CA PRO A 45 5.84 2.08 -19.65
C PRO A 45 5.48 1.58 -21.06
N ASP A 46 6.33 0.74 -21.62
CA ASP A 46 6.09 0.05 -22.89
C ASP A 46 5.35 -1.29 -22.66
N ALA A 47 5.45 -1.83 -21.44
CA ALA A 47 4.84 -3.08 -21.04
C ALA A 47 3.31 -2.99 -20.83
N PRO A 48 2.57 -4.07 -21.14
CA PRO A 48 1.13 -4.12 -20.90
C PRO A 48 0.80 -4.03 -19.41
N GLY A 49 -0.40 -3.54 -19.09
CA GLY A 49 -0.81 -3.20 -17.71
C GLY A 49 -0.64 -4.32 -16.68
N HIS A 50 -0.81 -5.59 -17.08
CA HIS A 50 -0.66 -6.73 -16.17
C HIS A 50 0.80 -7.12 -15.87
N ARG A 51 1.77 -6.57 -16.60
CA ARG A 51 3.20 -6.84 -16.43
C ARG A 51 3.99 -5.63 -15.94
N ARG A 52 3.30 -4.60 -15.45
CA ARG A 52 3.92 -3.42 -14.86
C ARG A 52 3.46 -3.21 -13.42
N LEU A 53 4.37 -2.77 -12.58
CA LEU A 53 4.10 -2.34 -11.21
C LEU A 53 4.25 -0.82 -11.13
N GLY A 54 3.33 -0.15 -10.44
CA GLY A 54 3.29 1.31 -10.33
C GLY A 54 1.86 1.86 -10.37
N PRO A 55 1.68 3.18 -10.48
CA PRO A 55 2.73 4.19 -10.68
C PRO A 55 3.54 4.44 -9.39
N TYR A 56 4.86 4.59 -9.54
CA TYR A 56 5.75 5.04 -8.48
C TYR A 56 6.10 6.52 -8.68
N GLU A 57 6.31 7.23 -7.57
CA GLU A 57 6.61 8.67 -7.60
C GLU A 57 8.02 8.96 -8.13
N SER A 58 8.97 8.02 -7.98
CA SER A 58 10.33 8.14 -8.48
C SER A 58 10.88 6.85 -9.10
N ALA A 59 11.90 6.97 -9.93
CA ALA A 59 12.59 5.83 -10.54
C ALA A 59 13.20 4.90 -9.48
N GLU A 60 13.75 5.48 -8.41
CA GLU A 60 14.33 4.73 -7.29
C GLU A 60 13.25 3.92 -6.57
N GLN A 61 12.06 4.48 -6.37
CA GLN A 61 10.93 3.74 -5.78
C GLN A 61 10.51 2.57 -6.66
N ALA A 62 10.49 2.77 -7.98
CA ALA A 62 10.21 1.70 -8.94
C ALA A 62 11.28 0.61 -8.93
N ALA A 63 12.56 0.96 -8.83
CA ALA A 63 13.65 -0.02 -8.74
C ALA A 63 13.61 -0.82 -7.42
N ASN A 64 13.24 -0.16 -6.31
CA ASN A 64 13.18 -0.76 -4.97
C ASN A 64 11.82 -1.40 -4.65
N TRP A 65 11.04 -1.78 -5.65
CA TRP A 65 9.71 -2.35 -5.45
C TRP A 65 9.73 -3.62 -4.58
N ARG A 66 10.78 -4.46 -4.69
CA ARG A 66 10.93 -5.71 -3.93
C ARG A 66 11.06 -5.43 -2.44
N SER A 67 11.96 -4.52 -2.04
CA SER A 67 12.15 -4.14 -0.63
C SER A 67 10.83 -3.72 0.01
N ARG A 68 10.05 -2.88 -0.67
CA ARG A 68 8.74 -2.45 -0.16
C ARG A 68 7.71 -3.56 -0.07
N LEU A 69 7.79 -4.53 -0.96
CA LEU A 69 6.91 -5.70 -0.93
C LEU A 69 7.26 -6.56 0.27
N ASP A 70 8.55 -6.82 0.48
CA ASP A 70 9.07 -7.60 1.61
C ASP A 70 8.71 -6.93 2.94
N ASP A 71 8.98 -5.62 3.09
CA ASP A 71 8.63 -4.84 4.29
C ASP A 71 7.14 -4.93 4.64
N ARG A 72 6.25 -4.94 3.62
CA ARG A 72 4.80 -5.09 3.84
C ARG A 72 4.42 -6.52 4.20
N ASN A 73 5.04 -7.51 3.59
CA ASN A 73 4.80 -8.90 3.90
C ASN A 73 5.20 -9.21 5.35
N GLU A 74 6.36 -8.71 5.79
CA GLU A 74 6.84 -8.88 7.17
C GLU A 74 5.86 -8.27 8.20
N GLN A 75 5.35 -7.06 7.94
CA GLN A 75 4.34 -6.43 8.79
C GLN A 75 3.05 -7.26 8.87
N TRP A 76 2.62 -7.86 7.76
CA TRP A 76 1.44 -8.73 7.76
C TRP A 76 1.68 -10.02 8.52
N ASP A 77 2.85 -10.64 8.38
CA ASP A 77 3.21 -11.85 9.13
C ASP A 77 3.31 -11.57 10.64
N GLU A 78 3.78 -10.39 11.04
CA GLU A 78 3.80 -9.95 12.43
C GLU A 78 2.39 -9.76 13.01
N ASP A 79 1.50 -9.12 12.25
CA ASP A 79 0.12 -8.92 12.65
C ASP A 79 -0.64 -10.26 12.73
N ASP A 80 -0.41 -11.19 11.79
CA ASP A 80 -0.97 -12.54 11.82
C ASP A 80 -0.52 -13.32 13.08
N ARG A 81 0.79 -13.27 13.40
CA ARG A 81 1.34 -13.84 14.64
C ARG A 81 0.71 -13.25 15.89
N ARG A 82 0.45 -11.94 15.92
CA ARG A 82 -0.23 -11.27 17.04
C ARG A 82 -1.63 -11.82 17.22
N TRP A 83 -2.41 -11.92 16.14
CA TRP A 83 -3.80 -12.40 16.19
C TRP A 83 -3.89 -13.90 16.52
N ALA A 84 -2.96 -14.72 16.03
CA ALA A 84 -2.93 -16.16 16.29
C ALA A 84 -2.59 -16.52 17.75
N GLY A 85 -1.89 -15.63 18.47
CA GLY A 85 -1.49 -15.82 19.87
C GLY A 85 -2.54 -15.42 20.91
N GLU A 86 -3.64 -14.78 20.52
CA GLU A 86 -4.73 -14.35 21.40
C GLU A 86 -5.82 -15.43 21.58
N ARG A 87 -5.42 -16.69 21.89
CA ARG A 87 -6.36 -17.79 22.11
C ARG A 87 -6.41 -18.27 23.57
#